data_AF-A0A4Y2DQY4-F1
#
_entry.id   AF-A0A4Y2DQY4-F1
#
_cell.length_a   1.000
_cell.length_b   1.000
_cell.length_c   1.000
_cell.angle_alpha   90.00
_cell.angle_beta   90.00
_cell.angle_gamma   90.00
#
_symmetry.space_group_name_H-M   'P 1'
#
loop_
_entity.id
_entity.type
_entity.pdbx_description
1 polymer ?
#
loop_
_entity_poly.entity_id
_entity_poly.type
_entity_poly.pdbx_seq_one_letter_code
_entity_poly.pdbx_strand_id
1 'polypeptide(L)'
;MRGAYESTRYHTPRLAMIERFHKLKVCINNDLIHIGSDTKFSDLVWSKIKDLIDSLQPFQLAVEALCRRDSTLLTAGTTLKFILEKLLTQDTVLSAELSEALRVRIKERRTIVTGILIYLQNPKKYDDDTRRSDDTFTMLKKNYTTRNEKYLRKIQDDSFNEKLENNLDSSSLKNDLTLQKELQMQIQQDMKTCSMNTKKEKNFEKILKKEMTANESEGVRGKYLSSIHEYLLTIKPTSVEAERAFSAAGYICSSVRSRLAVETIITVCFLRSLFQNQK
;
A
#
# COMPACT_ATOMS: atom_id res chain seq x y z
N MET A 1 6.79 21.26 -12.99
CA MET A 1 6.74 21.90 -11.65
C MET A 1 6.66 20.81 -10.60
N ARG A 2 7.51 20.90 -9.56
CA ARG A 2 7.86 19.81 -8.63
C ARG A 2 6.67 19.35 -7.78
N GLY A 3 6.48 18.04 -7.68
CA GLY A 3 5.49 17.34 -6.84
C GLY A 3 5.76 17.43 -5.33
N ALA A 4 5.94 18.64 -4.81
CA ALA A 4 6.21 18.87 -3.39
C ALA A 4 4.94 19.08 -2.54
N TYR A 5 3.74 18.97 -3.12
CA TYR A 5 2.48 19.28 -2.43
C TYR A 5 1.68 18.04 -1.99
N GLU A 6 2.11 16.83 -2.35
CA GLU A 6 1.30 15.62 -2.20
C GLU A 6 1.83 14.73 -1.08
N SER A 7 1.58 15.18 0.16
CA SER A 7 1.61 14.45 1.46
C SER A 7 2.01 15.42 2.61
N THR A 8 1.65 16.70 2.48
CA THR A 8 1.99 17.76 3.45
C THR A 8 1.23 17.67 4.78
N ARG A 9 0.23 16.78 4.92
CA ARG A 9 -0.59 16.75 6.14
C ARG A 9 -0.01 15.96 7.31
N TYR A 10 0.85 14.96 7.10
CA TYR A 10 1.13 14.00 8.18
C TYR A 10 2.57 13.99 8.73
N HIS A 11 3.65 14.06 7.94
CA HIS A 11 5.01 13.91 8.54
C HIS A 11 6.15 14.70 7.88
N THR A 12 6.17 14.86 6.56
CA THR A 12 7.28 15.49 5.81
C THR A 12 7.63 16.94 6.20
N PRO A 13 6.67 17.83 6.54
CA PRO A 13 7.01 19.21 6.91
C PRO A 13 7.69 19.32 8.28
N ARG A 14 7.39 18.40 9.21
CA ARG A 14 7.89 18.48 10.60
C ARG A 14 9.36 18.10 10.69
N LEU A 15 9.78 17.00 10.07
CA LEU A 15 11.21 16.65 10.02
C LEU A 15 12.01 17.71 9.25
N ALA A 16 11.51 18.16 8.09
CA ALA A 16 12.16 19.21 7.31
C ALA A 16 12.27 20.56 8.07
N MET A 17 11.39 20.83 9.03
CA MET A 17 11.49 22.00 9.91
C MET A 17 12.61 21.82 10.95
N ILE A 18 12.67 20.66 11.60
CA ILE A 18 13.70 20.34 12.60
C ILE A 18 15.09 20.29 11.96
N GLU A 19 15.21 19.72 10.76
CA GLU A 19 16.46 19.72 9.99
C GLU A 19 16.94 21.13 9.65
N ARG A 20 16.02 22.02 9.22
CA ARG A 20 16.36 23.43 8.95
C ARG A 20 16.77 24.14 10.21
N PHE A 21 16.05 23.92 11.31
CA PHE A 21 16.40 24.47 12.62
C PHE A 21 17.81 24.06 13.05
N HIS A 22 18.13 22.76 12.95
CA HIS A 22 19.47 22.24 13.26
C HIS A 22 20.55 22.78 12.31
N LYS A 23 20.26 22.97 11.02
CA LYS A 23 21.20 23.59 10.05
C LYS A 23 21.51 25.05 10.40
N LEU A 24 20.56 25.78 10.97
CA LEU A 24 20.71 27.18 11.36
C LEU A 24 21.30 27.36 12.77
N LYS A 25 21.79 26.29 13.43
CA LYS A 25 22.27 26.34 14.82
C LYS A 25 23.26 27.47 15.11
N VAL A 26 24.18 27.76 14.18
CA VAL A 26 25.19 28.82 14.34
C VAL A 26 24.55 30.20 14.31
N CYS A 27 23.63 30.44 13.36
CA CYS A 27 22.89 31.69 13.26
C CYS A 27 22.03 31.91 14.51
N ILE A 28 21.28 30.88 14.92
CA ILE A 28 20.43 30.93 16.11
C ILE A 28 21.25 31.27 17.36
N ASN A 29 22.38 30.61 17.57
CA ASN A 29 23.23 30.88 18.73
C ASN A 29 23.79 32.31 18.70
N ASN A 30 24.20 32.80 17.53
CA ASN A 30 24.71 34.17 17.38
C ASN A 30 23.61 35.20 17.64
N ASP A 31 22.42 35.02 17.07
CA ASP A 31 21.28 35.93 17.23
C ASP A 31 20.81 35.97 18.70
N LEU A 32 20.80 34.84 19.40
CA LEU A 32 20.48 34.77 20.83
C LEU A 32 21.48 35.55 21.69
N ILE A 33 22.77 35.52 21.33
CA ILE A 33 23.80 36.33 21.98
C ILE A 33 23.56 37.82 21.70
N HIS A 34 23.23 38.19 20.46
CA HIS A 34 22.98 39.58 20.07
C HIS A 34 21.76 40.20 20.77
N ILE A 35 20.70 39.42 20.99
CA ILE A 35 19.48 39.88 21.67
C ILE A 35 19.65 39.85 23.20
N GLY A 36 20.77 39.32 23.72
CA GLY A 36 21.02 39.21 25.16
C GLY A 36 20.11 38.18 25.84
N SER A 37 19.69 37.14 25.12
CA SER A 37 18.82 36.11 25.67
C SER A 37 19.58 35.24 26.68
N ASP A 38 18.96 34.98 27.84
CA ASP A 38 19.49 34.04 28.84
C ASP A 38 19.38 32.58 28.38
N THR A 39 18.53 32.29 27.39
CA THR A 39 18.37 30.95 26.84
C THR A 39 19.53 30.60 25.90
N LYS A 40 20.29 29.56 26.27
CA LYS A 40 21.38 29.01 25.45
C LYS A 40 21.13 27.53 25.19
N PHE A 41 21.21 27.14 23.91
CA PHE A 41 21.19 25.74 23.54
C PHE A 41 22.57 25.13 23.79
N SER A 42 22.66 24.21 24.74
CA SER A 42 23.90 23.47 24.98
C SER A 42 24.17 22.47 23.86
N ASP A 43 25.42 22.04 23.72
CA ASP A 43 25.80 20.99 22.76
C ASP A 43 25.02 19.69 22.98
N LEU A 44 24.66 19.39 24.24
CA LEU A 44 23.80 18.26 24.57
C LEU A 44 22.40 18.39 23.93
N VAL A 45 21.82 19.58 23.94
CA VAL A 45 20.50 19.81 23.31
C VAL A 45 20.60 19.66 21.80
N TRP A 46 21.67 20.19 21.19
CA TRP A 46 21.91 20.01 19.76
C TRP A 46 22.13 18.54 19.38
N SER A 47 22.85 17.77 20.23
CA SER A 47 23.01 16.32 20.05
C SER A 47 21.66 15.61 20.09
N LYS A 48 20.79 15.91 21.07
CA LYS A 48 19.45 15.30 21.13
C LYS A 48 18.58 15.64 19.92
N ILE A 49 18.69 16.86 19.40
CA ILE A 49 17.99 17.25 18.16
C ILE A 49 18.53 16.46 16.97
N LYS A 50 19.85 16.23 16.90
CA LYS A 50 20.46 15.40 15.87
C LYS A 50 20.00 13.94 15.95
N ASP A 51 19.98 13.37 17.15
CA ASP A 51 19.48 12.02 17.39
C ASP A 51 18.01 11.90 16.94
N LEU A 52 17.18 12.90 17.25
CA LEU A 52 15.79 12.96 16.79
C LEU A 52 15.68 13.01 15.26
N ILE A 53 16.49 13.83 14.59
CA ILE A 53 16.53 13.89 13.12
C ILE A 53 16.88 12.51 12.55
N ASP A 54 17.92 11.88 13.08
CA ASP A 54 18.40 10.59 12.60
C ASP A 54 17.35 9.50 12.81
N SER A 55 16.69 9.45 13.96
CA SER A 55 15.63 8.47 14.23
C SER A 55 14.38 8.68 13.37
N LEU A 56 14.09 9.91 12.94
CA LEU A 56 12.94 10.22 12.09
C LEU A 56 13.22 10.05 10.59
N GLN A 57 14.48 10.11 10.15
CA GLN A 57 14.85 9.97 8.73
C GLN A 57 14.33 8.66 8.08
N PRO A 58 14.40 7.47 8.70
CA PRO A 58 13.82 6.25 8.15
C PRO A 58 12.31 6.35 7.92
N PHE A 59 11.58 7.09 8.78
CA PHE A 59 10.14 7.30 8.64
C PHE A 59 9.81 8.19 7.44
N GLN A 60 10.62 9.21 7.15
CA GLN A 60 10.43 10.03 5.96
C GLN A 60 10.56 9.18 4.69
N LEU A 61 11.66 8.42 4.58
CA LEU A 61 11.89 7.53 3.43
C LEU A 61 10.77 6.49 3.28
N ALA A 62 10.27 5.98 4.42
CA ALA A 62 9.15 5.07 4.43
C ALA A 62 7.86 5.68 3.88
N VAL A 63 7.53 6.90 4.31
CA VAL A 63 6.36 7.63 3.79
C VAL A 63 6.50 7.83 2.27
N GLU A 64 7.65 8.27 1.80
CA GLU A 64 7.91 8.47 0.37
C GLU A 64 7.73 7.16 -0.42
N ALA A 65 8.30 6.05 0.08
CA ALA A 65 8.17 4.73 -0.55
C ALA A 65 6.71 4.25 -0.60
N LEU A 66 5.96 4.45 0.48
CA LEU A 66 4.55 4.07 0.59
C LEU A 66 3.61 4.93 -0.27
N CYS A 67 4.00 6.18 -0.55
CA CYS A 67 3.25 7.12 -1.39
C CYS A 67 3.46 6.88 -2.90
N ARG A 68 4.39 6.01 -3.31
CA ARG A 68 4.60 5.70 -4.73
C ARG A 68 3.40 4.95 -5.31
N ARG A 69 3.13 5.13 -6.62
CA ARG A 69 1.99 4.47 -7.29
C ARG A 69 2.15 2.96 -7.39
N ASP A 70 3.38 2.46 -7.43
CA ASP A 70 3.71 1.03 -7.47
C ASP A 70 3.77 0.39 -6.07
N SER A 71 3.45 1.14 -5.01
CA SER A 71 3.45 0.59 -3.66
C SER A 71 2.34 -0.46 -3.49
N THR A 72 2.72 -1.59 -2.88
CA THR A 72 1.82 -2.70 -2.55
C THR A 72 1.93 -3.00 -1.05
N LEU A 73 1.07 -3.90 -0.55
CA LEU A 73 1.18 -4.40 0.82
C LEU A 73 2.55 -5.04 1.12
N LEU A 74 3.24 -5.61 0.11
CA LEU A 74 4.61 -6.12 0.26
C LEU A 74 5.62 -4.99 0.47
N THR A 75 5.50 -3.91 -0.30
CA THR A 75 6.31 -2.69 -0.13
C THR A 75 6.15 -2.15 1.29
N ALA A 76 4.92 -2.13 1.81
CA ALA A 76 4.65 -1.68 3.17
C ALA A 76 5.30 -2.55 4.23
N GLY A 77 5.15 -3.89 4.14
CA GLY A 77 5.78 -4.80 5.08
C GLY A 77 7.31 -4.69 5.08
N THR A 78 7.92 -4.58 3.90
CA THR A 78 9.38 -4.41 3.75
C THR A 78 9.86 -3.07 4.32
N THR A 79 9.09 -2.00 4.07
CA THR A 79 9.40 -0.66 4.56
C THR A 79 9.36 -0.60 6.09
N LEU A 80 8.38 -1.23 6.73
CA LEU A 80 8.30 -1.29 8.18
C LEU A 80 9.46 -2.08 8.80
N LYS A 81 9.87 -3.19 8.19
CA LYS A 81 11.06 -3.95 8.60
C LYS A 81 12.33 -3.07 8.48
N PHE A 82 12.47 -2.35 7.38
CA PHE A 82 13.58 -1.42 7.16
C PHE A 82 13.68 -0.35 8.26
N ILE A 83 12.56 0.27 8.67
CA ILE A 83 12.58 1.28 9.75
C ILE A 83 13.10 0.66 11.04
N LEU A 84 12.60 -0.52 11.44
CA LEU A 84 13.02 -1.18 12.66
C LEU A 84 14.51 -1.53 12.64
N GLU A 85 15.04 -2.04 11.53
CA GLU A 85 16.47 -2.31 11.37
C GLU A 85 17.32 -1.03 11.51
N LYS A 86 16.86 0.09 10.94
CA LYS A 86 17.56 1.38 11.05
C LYS A 86 17.52 1.95 12.46
N LEU A 87 16.40 1.85 13.17
CA LEU A 87 16.29 2.28 14.57
C LEU A 87 17.17 1.44 15.50
N LEU A 88 17.25 0.13 15.26
CA LEU A 88 18.14 -0.77 16.01
C LEU A 88 19.62 -0.42 15.79
N THR A 89 20.00 -0.03 14.57
CA THR A 89 21.39 0.35 14.26
C THR A 89 21.82 1.64 14.97
N GLN A 90 20.89 2.53 15.31
CA GLN A 90 21.20 3.78 16.00
C GLN A 90 21.52 3.61 17.49
N ASP A 91 20.98 2.56 18.12
CA ASP A 91 21.25 2.20 19.53
C ASP A 91 21.13 3.38 20.52
N THR A 92 20.11 4.23 20.33
CA THR A 92 19.80 5.34 21.25
C THR A 92 18.55 5.01 22.06
N VAL A 93 18.38 5.65 23.22
CA VAL A 93 17.16 5.51 24.03
C VAL A 93 15.92 5.88 23.21
N LEU A 94 15.99 6.96 22.43
CA LEU A 94 14.90 7.41 21.57
C LEU A 94 14.58 6.39 20.47
N SER A 95 15.60 5.85 19.79
CA SER A 95 15.37 4.87 18.72
C SER A 95 14.81 3.55 19.26
N ALA A 96 15.20 3.14 20.46
CA ALA A 96 14.62 1.99 21.15
C ALA A 96 13.14 2.22 21.48
N GLU A 97 12.78 3.35 22.10
CA GLU A 97 11.39 3.71 22.40
C GLU A 97 10.51 3.78 21.15
N LEU A 98 11.01 4.44 20.09
CA LEU A 98 10.31 4.51 18.81
C LEU A 98 10.13 3.14 18.17
N SER A 99 11.14 2.27 18.27
CA SER A 99 11.05 0.92 17.72
C SER A 99 9.97 0.11 18.43
N GLU A 100 9.88 0.19 19.76
CA GLU A 100 8.87 -0.53 20.54
C GLU A 100 7.46 0.02 20.27
N ALA A 101 7.31 1.35 20.27
CA ALA A 101 6.05 1.98 19.91
C ALA A 101 5.59 1.57 18.49
N LEU A 102 6.52 1.49 17.53
CA LEU A 102 6.22 1.04 16.18
C LEU A 102 5.81 -0.45 16.16
N ARG A 103 6.49 -1.33 16.90
CA ARG A 103 6.14 -2.75 17.01
C ARG A 103 4.71 -2.93 17.53
N VAL A 104 4.34 -2.21 18.58
CA VAL A 104 2.97 -2.20 19.13
C VAL A 104 1.96 -1.79 18.05
N ARG A 105 2.20 -0.68 17.35
CA ARG A 105 1.30 -0.21 16.28
C ARG A 105 1.18 -1.16 15.11
N ILE A 106 2.26 -1.87 14.75
CA ILE A 106 2.21 -2.90 13.72
C ILE A 106 1.31 -4.04 14.17
N LYS A 107 1.47 -4.53 15.41
CA LYS A 107 0.63 -5.61 15.96
C LYS A 107 -0.86 -5.24 16.00
N GLU A 108 -1.19 -4.00 16.36
CA GLU A 108 -2.57 -3.52 16.40
C GLU A 108 -3.23 -3.41 15.01
N ARG A 109 -2.47 -3.00 13.99
CA ARG A 109 -3.04 -2.61 12.68
C ARG A 109 -2.84 -3.65 11.58
N ARG A 110 -2.02 -4.67 11.81
CA ARG A 110 -1.72 -5.69 10.79
C ARG A 110 -2.97 -6.51 10.48
N THR A 111 -3.26 -6.64 9.19
CA THR A 111 -4.41 -7.40 8.71
C THR A 111 -4.02 -8.81 8.26
N ILE A 112 -5.00 -9.71 8.22
CA ILE A 112 -4.88 -11.09 7.71
C ILE A 112 -4.37 -11.08 6.25
N VAL A 113 -4.81 -10.10 5.46
CA VAL A 113 -4.50 -9.92 4.04
C VAL A 113 -2.99 -9.85 3.80
N THR A 114 -2.27 -9.09 4.63
CA THR A 114 -0.80 -8.97 4.53
C THR A 114 -0.09 -10.29 4.83
N GLY A 115 -0.61 -11.10 5.77
CA GLY A 115 -0.06 -12.41 6.09
C GLY A 115 -0.19 -13.40 4.95
N ILE A 116 -1.39 -13.46 4.33
CA ILE A 116 -1.65 -14.29 3.15
C ILE A 116 -0.70 -13.91 2.00
N LEU A 117 -0.54 -12.62 1.73
CA LEU A 117 0.32 -12.15 0.64
C LEU A 117 1.80 -12.54 0.85
N ILE A 118 2.32 -12.40 2.08
CA ILE A 118 3.72 -12.79 2.39
C ILE A 118 3.92 -14.30 2.23
N TYR A 119 2.96 -15.11 2.71
CA TYR A 119 2.98 -16.56 2.56
C TYR A 119 2.97 -16.96 1.07
N LEU A 120 2.09 -16.37 0.26
CA LEU A 120 2.05 -16.65 -1.18
C LEU A 120 3.34 -16.22 -1.88
N GLN A 121 3.99 -15.14 -1.42
CA GLN A 121 5.24 -14.66 -2.03
C GLN A 121 6.42 -15.59 -1.77
N ASN A 122 6.59 -16.04 -0.53
CA ASN A 122 7.67 -16.95 -0.15
C ASN A 122 7.28 -17.78 1.09
N PRO A 123 6.75 -19.00 0.88
CA PRO A 123 6.31 -19.88 1.97
C PRO A 123 7.42 -20.27 2.94
N LYS A 124 8.65 -20.50 2.43
CA LYS A 124 9.80 -20.89 3.24
C LYS A 124 10.24 -19.76 4.18
N LYS A 125 10.38 -18.55 3.63
CA LYS A 125 10.69 -17.35 4.42
C LYS A 125 9.59 -17.06 5.44
N TYR A 126 8.34 -17.32 5.08
CA TYR A 126 7.22 -17.18 6.02
C TYR A 126 7.35 -18.17 7.20
N ASP A 127 7.67 -19.44 6.96
CA ASP A 127 7.87 -20.41 8.04
C ASP A 127 9.05 -20.04 8.94
N ASP A 128 10.18 -19.59 8.36
CA ASP A 128 11.34 -19.12 9.12
C ASP A 128 11.02 -17.90 9.99
N ASP A 129 10.32 -16.91 9.43
CA ASP A 129 9.86 -15.72 10.19
C ASP A 129 8.95 -16.14 11.35
N THR A 130 8.17 -17.24 11.22
CA THR A 130 7.34 -17.75 12.32
C THR A 130 8.08 -18.42 13.46
N ARG A 131 9.34 -18.80 13.26
CA ARG A 131 10.18 -19.45 14.26
C ARG A 131 11.06 -18.45 15.03
N ARG A 132 11.11 -17.19 14.60
CA ARG A 132 11.86 -16.13 15.27
C ARG A 132 11.17 -15.68 16.56
N SER A 133 11.95 -15.21 17.52
CA SER A 133 11.46 -14.64 18.79
C SER A 133 10.68 -13.34 18.60
N ASP A 134 10.97 -12.61 17.52
CA ASP A 134 10.25 -11.41 17.14
C ASP A 134 8.94 -11.77 16.43
N ASP A 135 7.83 -11.69 17.16
CA ASP A 135 6.48 -11.95 16.68
C ASP A 135 5.83 -10.75 15.97
N THR A 136 6.52 -9.60 15.87
CA THR A 136 5.97 -8.35 15.29
C THR A 136 5.43 -8.57 13.89
N PHE A 137 6.13 -9.39 13.09
CA PHE A 137 5.72 -9.70 11.73
C PHE A 137 5.10 -11.08 11.54
N THR A 138 4.87 -11.79 12.64
CA THR A 138 4.49 -13.18 12.64
C THR A 138 2.99 -13.30 12.82
N MET A 139 2.33 -14.08 11.96
CA MET A 139 0.89 -14.33 12.06
C MET A 139 0.64 -15.69 12.72
N LEU A 140 -0.37 -15.76 13.59
CA LEU A 140 -0.73 -16.96 14.37
C LEU A 140 -1.00 -18.17 13.46
N LYS A 141 -0.13 -19.19 13.55
CA LYS A 141 -0.16 -20.45 12.78
C LYS A 141 -1.48 -21.24 12.87
N LYS A 142 -2.30 -21.07 13.91
CA LYS A 142 -3.36 -22.03 14.27
C LYS A 142 -4.61 -22.06 13.37
N ASN A 143 -4.82 -21.11 12.44
CA ASN A 143 -6.07 -21.01 11.67
C ASN A 143 -5.88 -20.83 10.14
N TYR A 144 -4.73 -21.22 9.60
CA TYR A 144 -4.29 -20.87 8.24
C TYR A 144 -5.14 -21.43 7.08
N THR A 145 -5.72 -22.61 7.23
CA THR A 145 -6.48 -23.28 6.16
C THR A 145 -7.95 -22.89 6.22
N THR A 146 -8.62 -23.12 7.35
CA THR A 146 -10.08 -22.93 7.47
C THR A 146 -10.52 -21.47 7.44
N ARG A 147 -9.73 -20.54 8.03
CA ARG A 147 -10.11 -19.12 8.09
C ARG A 147 -9.80 -18.42 6.77
N ASN A 148 -8.65 -18.70 6.16
CA ASN A 148 -8.28 -18.09 4.88
C ASN A 148 -9.16 -18.61 3.73
N GLU A 149 -9.58 -19.87 3.71
CA GLU A 149 -10.56 -20.37 2.71
C GLU A 149 -11.86 -19.53 2.68
N LYS A 150 -12.34 -19.08 3.84
CA LYS A 150 -13.52 -18.19 3.93
C LYS A 150 -13.24 -16.77 3.44
N TYR A 151 -12.03 -16.23 3.69
CA TYR A 151 -11.62 -14.91 3.18
C TYR A 151 -11.28 -14.94 1.69
N LEU A 152 -10.69 -16.02 1.19
CA LEU A 152 -10.40 -16.24 -0.23
C LEU A 152 -11.69 -16.41 -1.03
N ARG A 153 -12.73 -17.06 -0.47
CA ARG A 153 -14.08 -17.04 -1.06
C ARG A 153 -14.64 -15.62 -1.15
N LYS A 154 -14.59 -14.83 -0.07
CA LYS A 154 -15.06 -13.43 -0.10
C LYS A 154 -14.31 -12.57 -1.11
N ILE A 155 -12.98 -12.66 -1.15
CA ILE A 155 -12.15 -11.95 -2.11
C ILE A 155 -12.49 -12.36 -3.54
N GLN A 156 -12.75 -13.66 -3.77
CA GLN A 156 -13.13 -14.14 -5.07
C GLN A 156 -14.52 -13.67 -5.48
N ASP A 157 -15.52 -13.72 -4.58
CA ASP A 157 -16.87 -13.19 -4.81
C ASP A 157 -16.84 -11.69 -5.11
N ASP A 158 -16.04 -10.90 -4.37
CA ASP A 158 -15.84 -9.47 -4.63
C ASP A 158 -15.13 -9.24 -5.99
N SER A 159 -14.09 -10.00 -6.32
CA SER A 159 -13.40 -9.93 -7.62
C SER A 159 -14.27 -10.36 -8.81
N PHE A 160 -15.27 -11.23 -8.57
CA PHE A 160 -16.22 -11.70 -9.57
C PHE A 160 -17.36 -10.70 -9.77
N ASN A 161 -17.81 -10.05 -8.70
CA ASN A 161 -18.79 -8.96 -8.76
C ASN A 161 -18.22 -7.70 -9.42
N GLU A 162 -16.97 -7.33 -9.15
CA GLU A 162 -16.32 -6.17 -9.78
C GLU A 162 -16.13 -6.37 -11.31
N LYS A 163 -16.02 -7.63 -11.77
CA LYS A 163 -16.06 -7.96 -13.22
C LYS A 163 -17.47 -7.94 -13.82
N LEU A 164 -18.51 -8.08 -13.01
CA LEU A 164 -19.91 -8.05 -13.44
C LEU A 164 -20.47 -6.63 -13.47
N GLU A 165 -19.98 -5.70 -12.63
CA GLU A 165 -20.42 -4.29 -12.63
C GLU A 165 -19.69 -3.40 -13.65
N ASN A 166 -18.62 -3.87 -14.30
CA ASN A 166 -17.93 -3.14 -15.37
C ASN A 166 -18.47 -3.39 -16.78
N ASN A 167 -19.67 -3.97 -16.91
CA ASN A 167 -20.36 -4.08 -18.19
C ASN A 167 -21.74 -3.45 -18.10
N LEU A 168 -21.87 -2.29 -18.77
CA LEU A 168 -23.06 -1.53 -19.25
C LEU A 168 -22.70 -0.05 -19.07
N ASP A 169 -22.39 0.74 -20.10
CA ASP A 169 -23.15 0.94 -21.33
C ASP A 169 -22.20 1.46 -22.44
N SER A 170 -22.19 0.82 -23.61
CA SER A 170 -21.63 1.41 -24.82
C SER A 170 -22.77 1.74 -25.77
N SER A 171 -23.14 3.01 -25.82
CA SER A 171 -24.09 3.52 -26.79
C SER A 171 -23.43 3.63 -28.17
N SER A 172 -23.95 2.81 -29.09
CA SER A 172 -24.13 3.00 -30.53
C SER A 172 -23.26 4.03 -31.27
N LEU A 173 -22.49 3.58 -32.26
CA LEU A 173 -22.69 3.93 -33.68
C LEU A 173 -21.76 3.15 -34.64
N LYS A 174 -22.41 2.49 -35.62
CA LYS A 174 -22.02 2.20 -37.03
C LYS A 174 -20.91 1.19 -37.36
N ASN A 175 -21.38 0.01 -37.79
CA ASN A 175 -21.07 -0.75 -39.02
C ASN A 175 -19.62 -0.79 -39.56
N ASP A 176 -19.00 -1.97 -39.49
CA ASP A 176 -18.69 -2.75 -40.70
C ASP A 176 -18.57 -4.25 -40.37
N LEU A 177 -19.50 -5.05 -40.91
CA LEU A 177 -19.65 -6.48 -40.67
C LEU A 177 -18.88 -7.25 -41.74
N THR A 178 -17.90 -8.09 -41.36
CA THR A 178 -17.78 -9.50 -41.83
C THR A 178 -16.57 -10.20 -41.23
N LEU A 179 -15.36 -9.63 -41.29
CA LEU A 179 -14.13 -10.25 -40.76
C LEU A 179 -14.05 -10.29 -39.22
N GLN A 180 -14.59 -9.26 -38.56
CA GLN A 180 -14.56 -9.16 -37.09
C GLN A 180 -15.48 -10.19 -36.40
N LYS A 181 -16.59 -10.58 -37.05
CA LYS A 181 -17.50 -11.62 -36.55
C LYS A 181 -16.89 -13.01 -36.65
N GLU A 182 -16.13 -13.28 -37.71
CA GLU A 182 -15.43 -14.55 -37.88
C GLU A 182 -14.28 -14.68 -36.87
N LEU A 183 -13.51 -13.60 -36.67
CA LEU A 183 -12.49 -13.54 -35.62
C LEU A 183 -13.10 -13.63 -34.21
N GLN A 184 -14.25 -12.98 -33.94
CA GLN A 184 -14.94 -13.09 -32.65
C GLN A 184 -15.54 -14.48 -32.42
N MET A 185 -16.03 -15.17 -33.45
CA MET A 185 -16.48 -16.56 -33.32
C MET A 185 -15.31 -17.50 -33.03
N GLN A 186 -14.16 -17.32 -33.71
CA GLN A 186 -12.95 -18.09 -33.45
C GLN A 186 -12.43 -17.85 -32.02
N ILE A 187 -12.37 -16.57 -31.59
CA ILE A 187 -11.96 -16.18 -30.23
C ILE A 187 -12.97 -16.69 -29.19
N GLN A 188 -14.29 -16.69 -29.47
CA GLN A 188 -15.29 -17.25 -28.56
C GLN A 188 -15.28 -18.77 -28.49
N GLN A 189 -14.92 -19.48 -29.57
CA GLN A 189 -14.77 -20.93 -29.59
C GLN A 189 -13.49 -21.37 -28.86
N ASP A 190 -12.37 -20.66 -29.06
CA ASP A 190 -11.11 -20.91 -28.31
C ASP A 190 -11.23 -20.49 -26.83
N MET A 191 -12.04 -19.48 -26.51
CA MET A 191 -12.42 -19.14 -25.14
C MET A 191 -13.44 -20.11 -24.52
N LYS A 192 -14.17 -20.89 -25.34
CA LYS A 192 -15.12 -21.93 -24.90
C LYS A 192 -14.49 -23.32 -24.92
N THR A 193 -13.37 -23.48 -24.25
CA THR A 193 -13.03 -24.77 -23.60
C THR A 193 -12.58 -24.54 -22.16
N CYS A 194 -13.55 -24.22 -21.31
CA CYS A 194 -13.70 -24.89 -20.01
C CYS A 194 -15.12 -24.66 -19.52
N SER A 195 -15.95 -25.70 -19.61
CA SER A 195 -17.31 -25.71 -19.06
C SER A 195 -17.28 -25.30 -17.59
N MET A 196 -18.00 -24.21 -17.29
CA MET A 196 -18.40 -23.89 -15.92
C MET A 196 -19.41 -24.95 -15.48
N ASN A 197 -18.91 -26.04 -14.91
CA ASN A 197 -19.74 -26.91 -14.11
C ASN A 197 -20.05 -26.19 -12.80
N THR A 198 -21.25 -25.59 -12.73
CA THR A 198 -21.97 -25.26 -11.50
C THR A 198 -22.23 -26.54 -10.70
N LYS A 199 -21.21 -26.99 -9.97
CA LYS A 199 -21.26 -28.04 -8.92
C LYS A 199 -19.89 -28.15 -8.23
N LYS A 200 -19.36 -27.10 -7.56
CA LYS A 200 -17.97 -27.18 -7.04
C LYS A 200 -17.65 -26.45 -5.73
N GLU A 201 -18.54 -26.44 -4.72
CA GLU A 201 -18.04 -26.08 -3.37
C GLU A 201 -17.03 -27.11 -2.83
N LYS A 202 -17.17 -28.41 -3.17
CA LYS A 202 -16.24 -29.46 -2.70
C LYS A 202 -14.99 -29.67 -3.56
N ASN A 203 -15.00 -29.23 -4.82
CA ASN A 203 -13.85 -29.41 -5.73
C ASN A 203 -12.89 -28.23 -5.70
N PHE A 204 -13.41 -27.00 -5.52
CA PHE A 204 -12.55 -25.82 -5.40
C PHE A 204 -11.60 -25.94 -4.20
N GLU A 205 -12.12 -26.30 -3.03
CA GLU A 205 -11.32 -26.43 -1.80
C GLU A 205 -10.24 -27.51 -1.93
N LYS A 206 -10.54 -28.62 -2.60
CA LYS A 206 -9.56 -29.67 -2.88
C LYS A 206 -8.48 -29.22 -3.85
N ILE A 207 -8.86 -28.47 -4.89
CA ILE A 207 -7.92 -27.91 -5.86
C ILE A 207 -7.03 -26.85 -5.19
N LEU A 208 -7.62 -25.95 -4.40
CA LEU A 208 -6.89 -24.92 -3.67
C LEU A 208 -5.91 -25.53 -2.65
N LYS A 209 -6.31 -26.55 -1.89
CA LYS A 209 -5.41 -27.27 -0.97
C LYS A 209 -4.25 -27.93 -1.72
N LYS A 210 -4.51 -28.54 -2.88
CA LYS A 210 -3.46 -29.12 -3.72
C LYS A 210 -2.48 -28.06 -4.24
N GLU A 211 -2.98 -26.90 -4.67
CA GLU A 211 -2.14 -25.76 -5.08
C GLU A 211 -1.34 -25.19 -3.90
N MET A 212 -1.90 -25.13 -2.69
CA MET A 212 -1.18 -24.70 -1.49
C MET A 212 -0.03 -25.65 -1.14
N THR A 213 -0.27 -26.96 -1.17
CA THR A 213 0.79 -27.96 -0.94
C THR A 213 1.90 -27.87 -1.98
N ALA A 214 1.55 -27.70 -3.27
CA ALA A 214 2.53 -27.51 -4.34
C ALA A 214 3.34 -26.20 -4.17
N ASN A 215 2.70 -25.13 -3.71
CA ASN A 215 3.38 -23.87 -3.42
C ASN A 215 4.38 -24.00 -2.25
N GLU A 216 4.06 -24.80 -1.23
CA GLU A 216 4.96 -25.07 -0.10
C GLU A 216 6.17 -25.93 -0.49
N SER A 217 5.96 -26.95 -1.33
CA SER A 217 7.02 -27.88 -1.74
C SER A 217 7.89 -27.32 -2.87
N GLU A 218 7.28 -26.78 -3.92
CA GLU A 218 7.93 -26.41 -5.18
C GLU A 218 8.04 -24.89 -5.38
N GLY A 219 7.29 -24.08 -4.61
CA GLY A 219 7.23 -22.63 -4.80
C GLY A 219 6.40 -22.18 -6.01
N VAL A 220 5.66 -23.11 -6.63
CA VAL A 220 4.87 -22.87 -7.84
C VAL A 220 3.42 -22.52 -7.45
N ARG A 221 2.89 -21.45 -8.03
CA ARG A 221 1.50 -21.01 -7.82
C ARG A 221 0.61 -21.49 -8.96
N GLY A 222 -0.49 -22.17 -8.62
CA GLY A 222 -1.52 -22.55 -9.58
C GLY A 222 -2.43 -21.38 -9.98
N LYS A 223 -3.45 -21.65 -10.80
CA LYS A 223 -4.29 -20.60 -11.42
C LYS A 223 -5.06 -19.78 -10.38
N TYR A 224 -5.58 -20.45 -9.35
CA TYR A 224 -6.37 -19.77 -8.31
C TYR A 224 -5.48 -18.97 -7.37
N LEU A 225 -4.35 -19.53 -6.93
CA LEU A 225 -3.39 -18.81 -6.11
C LEU A 225 -2.78 -17.59 -6.83
N SER A 226 -2.51 -17.70 -8.13
CA SER A 226 -2.03 -16.56 -8.93
C SER A 226 -3.07 -15.46 -9.04
N SER A 227 -4.35 -15.81 -9.26
CA SER A 227 -5.45 -14.82 -9.32
C SER A 227 -5.62 -14.08 -7.99
N ILE A 228 -5.54 -14.82 -6.86
CA ILE A 228 -5.59 -14.25 -5.51
C ILE A 228 -4.39 -13.34 -5.27
N HIS A 229 -3.18 -13.78 -5.63
CA HIS A 229 -1.95 -13.01 -5.47
C HIS A 229 -2.00 -11.70 -6.25
N GLU A 230 -2.46 -11.75 -7.51
CA GLU A 230 -2.63 -10.58 -8.35
C GLU A 230 -3.63 -9.58 -7.75
N TYR A 231 -4.79 -10.07 -7.29
CA TYR A 231 -5.76 -9.22 -6.58
C TYR A 231 -5.18 -8.59 -5.31
N LEU A 232 -4.44 -9.36 -4.51
CA LEU A 232 -3.83 -8.83 -3.28
C LEU A 232 -2.77 -7.76 -3.56
N LEU A 233 -2.15 -7.76 -4.75
CA LEU A 233 -1.22 -6.72 -5.18
C LEU A 233 -1.91 -5.42 -5.62
N THR A 234 -3.19 -5.47 -6.02
CA THR A 234 -3.93 -4.24 -6.39
C THR A 234 -4.27 -3.39 -5.16
N ILE A 235 -4.37 -4.02 -3.98
CA ILE A 235 -4.66 -3.34 -2.72
C ILE A 235 -3.52 -2.37 -2.38
N LYS A 236 -3.81 -1.08 -2.43
CA LYS A 236 -2.86 -0.03 -2.08
C LYS A 236 -2.66 0.04 -0.56
N PRO A 237 -1.41 0.21 -0.10
CA PRO A 237 -1.13 0.28 1.34
C PRO A 237 -1.53 1.62 1.97
N THR A 238 -1.81 2.65 1.16
CA THR A 238 -2.17 4.00 1.61
C THR A 238 -3.28 4.61 0.75
N SER A 239 -4.02 5.58 1.31
CA SER A 239 -5.05 6.37 0.64
C SER A 239 -4.50 7.51 -0.24
N VAL A 240 -3.18 7.57 -0.44
CA VAL A 240 -2.49 8.73 -1.01
C VAL A 240 -2.96 9.05 -2.42
N GLU A 241 -3.29 8.05 -3.24
CA GLU A 241 -3.74 8.31 -4.61
C GLU A 241 -5.11 9.01 -4.64
N ALA A 242 -6.03 8.63 -3.75
CA ALA A 242 -7.28 9.35 -3.58
C ALA A 242 -7.01 10.79 -3.10
N GLU A 243 -6.10 10.98 -2.15
CA GLU A 243 -5.71 12.31 -1.68
C GLU A 243 -5.10 13.18 -2.78
N ARG A 244 -4.30 12.61 -3.70
CA ARG A 244 -3.78 13.31 -4.89
C ARG A 244 -4.89 13.75 -5.82
N ALA A 245 -5.83 12.85 -6.12
CA ALA A 245 -6.98 13.15 -6.96
C ALA A 245 -7.81 14.31 -6.38
N PHE A 246 -8.11 14.26 -5.07
CA PHE A 246 -8.85 15.32 -4.38
C PHE A 246 -8.05 16.62 -4.22
N SER A 247 -6.74 16.54 -3.99
CA SER A 247 -5.88 17.74 -3.91
C SER A 247 -5.84 18.46 -5.25
N ALA A 248 -5.76 17.72 -6.36
CA ALA A 248 -5.82 18.30 -7.68
C ALA A 248 -7.23 18.81 -8.03
N ALA A 249 -8.29 18.21 -7.50
CA ALA A 249 -9.65 18.76 -7.57
C ALA A 249 -9.83 20.01 -6.70
N GLY A 250 -8.96 20.25 -5.72
CA GLY A 250 -8.98 21.42 -4.84
C GLY A 250 -8.97 22.77 -5.57
N TYR A 251 -8.35 22.84 -6.76
CA TYR A 251 -8.42 24.03 -7.63
C TYR A 251 -9.85 24.37 -8.05
N ILE A 252 -10.66 23.34 -8.28
CA ILE A 252 -12.05 23.42 -8.74
C ILE A 252 -13.01 23.51 -7.53
N CYS A 253 -12.60 23.01 -6.36
CA CYS A 253 -13.40 23.02 -5.13
C CYS A 253 -13.14 24.21 -4.21
N SER A 254 -12.18 25.10 -4.55
CA SER A 254 -11.84 26.23 -3.68
C SER A 254 -12.90 27.34 -3.73
N SER A 255 -13.20 27.92 -2.56
CA SER A 255 -14.27 28.89 -2.31
C SER A 255 -14.19 30.18 -3.13
N VAL A 256 -13.07 30.44 -3.82
CA VAL A 256 -12.79 31.71 -4.48
C VAL A 256 -13.09 31.70 -5.98
N ARG A 257 -13.10 30.54 -6.67
CA ARG A 257 -13.13 30.53 -8.15
C ARG A 257 -14.07 29.55 -8.84
N SER A 258 -14.64 28.56 -8.16
CA SER A 258 -15.51 27.59 -8.84
C SER A 258 -16.51 26.98 -7.87
N ARG A 259 -17.79 27.31 -8.04
CA ARG A 259 -18.92 26.64 -7.35
C ARG A 259 -19.52 25.61 -8.29
N LEU A 260 -18.78 24.54 -8.59
CA LEU A 260 -19.37 23.39 -9.25
C LEU A 260 -20.22 22.60 -8.25
N ALA A 261 -21.30 21.99 -8.74
CA ALA A 261 -22.09 21.07 -7.95
C ALA A 261 -21.25 19.84 -7.54
N VAL A 262 -21.59 19.23 -6.40
CA VAL A 262 -20.86 18.08 -5.85
C VAL A 262 -20.86 16.92 -6.85
N GLU A 263 -21.99 16.71 -7.52
CA GLU A 263 -22.18 15.68 -8.54
C GLU A 263 -21.22 15.90 -9.72
N THR A 264 -21.09 17.14 -10.19
CA THR A 264 -20.16 17.49 -11.27
C THR A 264 -18.70 17.25 -10.85
N ILE A 265 -18.34 17.58 -9.61
CA ILE A 265 -16.99 17.33 -9.08
C ILE A 265 -16.69 15.82 -9.06
N ILE A 266 -17.65 15.00 -8.61
CA ILE A 266 -17.53 13.54 -8.61
C ILE A 266 -17.34 13.02 -10.04
N THR A 267 -18.18 13.45 -10.99
CA THR A 267 -18.07 13.04 -12.40
C THR A 267 -16.73 13.43 -13.01
N VAL A 268 -16.23 14.64 -12.75
CA VAL A 268 -14.93 15.10 -13.28
C VAL A 268 -13.77 14.29 -12.68
N CYS A 269 -13.80 14.00 -11.37
CA CYS A 269 -12.81 13.15 -10.72
C CYS A 269 -12.82 11.72 -11.31
N PHE A 270 -14.02 11.17 -11.56
CA PHE A 270 -14.19 9.85 -12.16
C PHE A 270 -13.67 9.79 -13.60
N LEU A 271 -14.09 10.73 -14.45
CA LEU A 271 -13.61 10.83 -15.84
C LEU A 271 -12.09 10.95 -15.91
N ARG A 272 -11.49 11.78 -15.04
CA ARG A 272 -10.04 11.90 -14.95
C ARG A 272 -9.36 10.58 -14.61
N SER A 273 -9.89 9.83 -13.65
CA SER A 273 -9.37 8.51 -13.27
C SER A 273 -9.43 7.55 -14.46
N LEU A 274 -10.56 7.50 -15.18
CA LEU A 274 -10.71 6.66 -16.37
C LEU A 274 -9.67 6.97 -17.45
N PHE A 275 -9.49 8.23 -17.83
CA PHE A 275 -8.52 8.62 -18.86
C PHE A 275 -7.06 8.41 -18.44
N GLN A 276 -6.77 8.40 -17.13
CA GLN A 276 -5.43 8.09 -16.62
C GLN A 276 -5.10 6.60 -16.68
N ASN A 277 -6.11 5.73 -16.54
CA ASN A 277 -5.94 4.28 -16.56
C ASN A 277 -5.99 3.66 -17.96
N GLN A 278 -6.43 4.41 -18.98
CA GLN A 278 -6.49 3.96 -20.38
C GLN A 278 -5.22 4.26 -21.21
N LYS A 279 -4.19 4.86 -20.60
CA LYS A 279 -2.87 5.09 -21.22
C LYS A 279 -1.88 3.99 -20.86
#